data_AF-A0A1S3HQF4-F1
#
_entry.id   AF-A0A1S3HQF4-F1
#
_cell.length_a   1.000
_cell.length_b   1.000
_cell.length_c   1.000
_cell.angle_alpha   90.00
_cell.angle_beta   90.00
_cell.angle_gamma   90.00
#
_symmetry.space_group_name_H-M   'P 1'
#
loop_
_entity.id
_entity.type
_entity.pdbx_description
1 polymer ?
#
loop_
_entity_poly.entity_id
_entity_poly.type
_entity_poly.pdbx_seq_one_letter_code
_entity_poly.pdbx_strand_id
1 'polypeptide(L)'
;MPKRQKTKENYQLSSSEPECDERYFLNPESVSQHLFCSICQEVYVNPYRAPCGHSFCKRCILPWLNQSKTCPEDRKPVHPKDLHHDFILENIIGDQMVTCPFRKHGCDFIGHLAMLSSHLKNCDFNLSNLPEFLKTHLVDSPFAKGPLKEKTNTPLSEDEEADDLPTPVKPSLKMRLFRAGGGSRQLLCSMFDKDSPGSS
;
A
#
# COMPACT_ATOMS: atom_id res chain seq x y z
N MET A 1 -32.40 49.89 3.69
CA MET A 1 -31.06 50.19 3.16
C MET A 1 -30.25 48.90 3.16
N PRO A 2 -29.70 48.47 2.01
CA PRO A 2 -29.09 47.16 1.80
C PRO A 2 -27.55 47.19 1.86
N LYS A 3 -26.97 45.98 1.71
CA LYS A 3 -25.60 45.61 1.32
C LYS A 3 -24.58 45.44 2.46
N ARG A 4 -24.14 44.18 2.65
CA ARG A 4 -22.85 43.75 2.07
C ARG A 4 -22.75 42.23 1.97
N GLN A 5 -22.44 41.77 0.76
CA GLN A 5 -22.06 40.39 0.41
C GLN A 5 -20.53 40.21 0.47
N LYS A 6 -20.15 38.92 0.38
CA LYS A 6 -18.87 38.30 -0.03
C LYS A 6 -17.94 38.08 1.16
N THR A 7 -17.39 36.88 1.39
CA THR A 7 -16.66 35.99 0.46
C THR A 7 -16.61 34.55 1.02
N LYS A 8 -16.95 33.52 0.23
CA LYS A 8 -16.01 32.49 -0.28
C LYS A 8 -15.02 31.91 0.75
N GLU A 9 -15.38 30.79 1.35
CA GLU A 9 -14.47 29.79 1.93
C GLU A 9 -14.81 28.47 1.24
N ASN A 10 -14.31 28.22 0.03
CA ASN A 10 -13.07 27.49 -0.23
C ASN A 10 -12.85 26.30 0.73
N TYR A 11 -13.79 25.35 0.72
CA TYR A 11 -13.54 24.01 1.24
C TYR A 11 -12.55 23.33 0.30
N GLN A 12 -11.28 23.46 0.66
CA GLN A 12 -10.15 22.80 0.06
C GLN A 12 -10.47 21.30 0.03
N LEU A 13 -10.76 20.79 -1.16
CA LEU A 13 -10.87 19.38 -1.47
C LEU A 13 -9.53 18.73 -1.13
N SER A 14 -9.46 18.09 0.03
CA SER A 14 -8.31 17.34 0.49
C SER A 14 -8.09 16.18 -0.46
N SER A 15 -7.04 16.27 -1.26
CA SER A 15 -6.56 15.25 -2.18
C SER A 15 -6.29 13.94 -1.44
N SER A 16 -7.26 13.03 -1.54
CA SER A 16 -7.15 11.58 -1.42
C SER A 16 -5.96 11.07 -0.60
N GLU A 17 -6.15 10.92 0.71
CA GLU A 17 -5.54 9.77 1.37
C GLU A 17 -6.04 8.51 0.65
N PRO A 18 -5.19 7.52 0.36
CA PRO A 18 -5.63 6.31 -0.31
C PRO A 18 -6.73 5.65 0.53
N GLU A 19 -7.94 5.69 -0.02
CA GLU A 19 -9.08 4.94 0.44
C GLU A 19 -8.71 3.45 0.44
N CYS A 20 -8.87 2.82 1.60
CA CYS A 20 -8.75 1.40 1.85
C CYS A 20 -7.33 0.80 1.70
N ASP A 21 -6.93 0.04 2.73
CA ASP A 21 -5.77 -0.84 2.73
C ASP A 21 -5.88 -1.86 1.57
N GLU A 22 -5.49 -1.50 0.34
CA GLU A 22 -5.26 -2.46 -0.74
C GLU A 22 -4.10 -3.37 -0.31
N ARG A 23 -4.44 -4.45 0.39
CA ARG A 23 -3.49 -5.48 0.78
C ARG A 23 -3.10 -6.22 -0.48
N TYR A 24 -1.83 -6.08 -0.85
CA TYR A 24 -1.22 -6.70 -2.02
C TYR A 24 -1.01 -8.20 -1.85
N PHE A 25 -2.07 -8.96 -1.54
CA PHE A 25 -2.03 -10.42 -1.48
C PHE A 25 -1.47 -10.96 -2.79
N LEU A 26 -0.51 -11.87 -2.69
CA LEU A 26 0.13 -12.47 -3.87
C LEU A 26 -0.90 -13.24 -4.70
N ASN A 27 -1.80 -13.95 -4.00
CA ASN A 27 -2.89 -14.75 -4.58
C ASN A 27 -4.21 -14.38 -3.91
N PRO A 28 -4.89 -13.29 -4.31
CA PRO A 28 -6.12 -12.82 -3.66
C PRO A 28 -7.25 -13.87 -3.66
N GLU A 29 -7.36 -14.65 -4.73
CA GLU A 29 -8.39 -15.69 -4.88
C GLU A 29 -8.19 -16.88 -3.93
N SER A 30 -6.97 -17.07 -3.42
CA SER A 30 -6.66 -18.13 -2.45
C SER A 30 -7.02 -17.76 -1.01
N VAL A 31 -7.36 -16.49 -0.75
CA VAL A 31 -7.74 -16.04 0.58
C VAL A 31 -9.14 -16.55 0.91
N SER A 32 -9.24 -17.33 1.98
CA SER A 32 -10.51 -17.90 2.43
C SER A 32 -11.56 -16.82 2.73
N GLN A 33 -12.79 -17.03 2.26
CA GLN A 33 -13.94 -16.15 2.53
C GLN A 33 -14.25 -16.03 4.04
N HIS A 34 -13.82 -17.00 4.85
CA HIS A 34 -13.98 -16.95 6.31
C HIS A 34 -13.09 -15.89 6.99
N LEU A 35 -12.15 -15.30 6.26
CA LEU A 35 -11.29 -14.21 6.74
C LEU A 35 -11.84 -12.82 6.43
N PHE A 36 -13.09 -12.73 5.95
CA PHE A 36 -13.72 -11.48 5.58
C PHE A 36 -14.69 -11.00 6.65
N CYS A 37 -14.64 -9.70 6.94
CA CYS A 37 -15.58 -9.05 7.85
C CYS A 37 -16.94 -8.86 7.18
N SER A 38 -18.01 -9.26 7.83
CA SER A 38 -19.37 -9.12 7.29
C SER A 38 -19.89 -7.68 7.20
N ILE A 39 -19.26 -6.73 7.90
CA ILE A 39 -19.64 -5.31 7.85
C ILE A 39 -19.00 -4.62 6.62
N CYS A 40 -17.66 -4.69 6.48
CA CYS A 40 -16.96 -4.01 5.38
C CYS A 40 -16.71 -4.91 4.16
N GLN A 41 -16.97 -6.22 4.26
CA GLN A 41 -16.77 -7.20 3.19
C GLN A 41 -15.31 -7.27 2.68
N GLU A 42 -14.36 -6.93 3.54
CA GLU A 42 -12.91 -7.01 3.30
C GLU A 42 -12.27 -7.95 4.30
N VAL A 43 -11.04 -8.41 4.00
CA VAL A 43 -10.24 -9.22 4.93
C VAL A 43 -10.07 -8.48 6.27
N TYR A 44 -10.26 -9.16 7.40
CA TYR A 44 -10.25 -8.48 8.70
C TYR A 44 -9.01 -7.62 8.94
N VAL A 45 -9.22 -6.43 9.50
CA VAL A 45 -8.16 -5.55 10.00
C VAL A 45 -8.38 -5.33 11.48
N ASN A 46 -7.39 -5.69 12.29
CA ASN A 46 -7.45 -5.58 13.75
C ASN A 46 -8.76 -6.22 14.28
N PRO A 47 -8.94 -7.54 14.11
CA PRO A 47 -10.20 -8.21 14.40
C PRO A 47 -10.52 -8.24 15.89
N TYR A 48 -11.79 -7.98 16.23
CA TYR A 48 -12.34 -8.14 17.57
C TYR A 48 -13.48 -9.14 17.54
N ARG A 49 -13.47 -10.04 18.52
CA ARG A 49 -14.47 -11.09 18.73
C ARG A 49 -15.45 -10.68 19.83
N ALA A 50 -16.73 -10.80 19.52
CA ALA A 50 -17.82 -10.63 20.48
C ALA A 50 -18.04 -11.90 21.31
N PRO A 51 -18.65 -11.80 22.51
CA PRO A 51 -18.92 -12.97 23.36
C PRO A 51 -19.88 -13.99 22.72
N CYS A 52 -20.63 -13.58 21.69
CA CYS A 52 -21.45 -14.50 20.89
C CYS A 52 -20.64 -15.34 19.88
N GLY A 53 -19.35 -15.07 19.71
CA GLY A 53 -18.44 -15.79 18.81
C GLY A 53 -18.16 -15.11 17.47
N HIS A 54 -18.97 -14.13 17.05
CA HIS A 54 -18.76 -13.40 15.80
C HIS A 54 -17.60 -12.40 15.89
N SER A 55 -16.87 -12.26 14.79
CA SER A 55 -15.69 -11.38 14.71
C SER A 55 -15.87 -10.28 13.66
N PHE A 56 -15.31 -9.11 13.93
CA PHE A 56 -15.45 -7.89 13.13
C PHE A 56 -14.16 -7.07 13.17
N CYS A 57 -13.89 -6.25 12.14
CA CYS A 57 -12.79 -5.28 12.24
C CYS A 57 -13.08 -4.28 13.37
N LYS A 58 -12.05 -3.87 14.13
CA LYS A 58 -12.17 -2.83 15.18
C LYS A 58 -12.86 -1.57 14.65
N ARG A 59 -12.46 -1.13 13.45
CA ARG A 59 -13.01 0.06 12.77
C ARG A 59 -14.50 -0.09 12.42
N CYS A 60 -15.01 -1.31 12.32
CA CYS A 60 -16.39 -1.58 11.91
C CYS A 60 -17.31 -1.77 13.11
N ILE A 61 -16.89 -2.56 14.11
CA ILE A 61 -17.76 -2.89 15.25
C ILE A 61 -17.90 -1.74 16.25
N LEU A 62 -16.86 -0.91 16.45
CA LEU A 62 -16.94 0.17 17.42
C LEU A 62 -17.96 1.26 17.02
N PRO A 63 -18.00 1.76 15.77
CA PRO A 63 -19.05 2.67 15.34
C PRO A 63 -20.45 2.05 15.40
N TRP A 64 -20.58 0.77 15.04
CA TRP A 64 -21.85 0.05 15.15
C TRP A 64 -22.36 0.04 16.60
N LEU A 65 -21.50 -0.31 17.55
CA LEU A 65 -21.86 -0.34 18.97
C LEU A 65 -22.13 1.03 19.57
N ASN A 66 -21.75 2.13 18.91
CA ASN A 66 -22.19 3.47 19.32
C ASN A 66 -23.67 3.72 19.00
N GLN A 67 -24.20 3.08 17.95
CA GLN A 67 -25.58 3.24 17.49
C GLN A 67 -26.51 2.15 18.02
N SER A 68 -26.05 0.89 18.03
CA SER A 68 -26.82 -0.28 18.48
C SER A 68 -25.98 -1.16 19.40
N LYS A 69 -26.46 -1.47 20.61
CA LYS A 69 -25.75 -2.32 21.58
C LYS A 69 -25.93 -3.82 21.31
N THR A 70 -25.92 -4.22 20.05
CA THR A 70 -26.19 -5.59 19.61
C THR A 70 -25.18 -6.05 18.57
N CYS A 71 -24.96 -7.37 18.46
CA CYS A 71 -24.17 -7.96 17.40
C CYS A 71 -24.87 -7.77 16.02
N PRO A 72 -24.14 -7.37 14.96
CA PRO A 72 -24.70 -7.25 13.61
C PRO A 72 -25.30 -8.55 13.04
N GLU A 73 -24.75 -9.71 13.43
CA GLU A 73 -25.11 -11.02 12.85
C GLU A 73 -26.32 -11.66 13.54
N ASP A 74 -26.27 -11.77 14.87
CA ASP A 74 -27.27 -12.51 15.65
C ASP A 74 -28.10 -11.65 16.59
N ARG A 75 -27.89 -10.33 16.57
CA ARG A 75 -28.60 -9.32 17.37
C ARG A 75 -28.51 -9.52 18.88
N LYS A 76 -27.63 -10.40 19.37
CA LYS A 76 -27.41 -10.58 20.82
C LYS A 76 -26.82 -9.30 21.43
N PRO A 77 -27.11 -8.97 22.69
CA PRO A 77 -26.57 -7.80 23.35
C PRO A 77 -25.04 -7.89 23.46
N VAL A 78 -24.35 -6.83 23.09
CA VAL A 78 -22.88 -6.74 23.14
C VAL A 78 -22.49 -5.33 23.56
N HIS A 79 -21.59 -5.21 24.54
CA HIS A 79 -20.97 -3.94 24.88
C HIS A 79 -19.53 -3.85 24.36
N PRO A 80 -19.01 -2.65 24.08
CA PRO A 80 -17.62 -2.47 23.62
C PRO A 80 -16.57 -3.04 24.57
N LYS A 81 -16.88 -3.14 25.87
CA LYS A 81 -15.98 -3.71 26.89
C LYS A 81 -15.89 -5.23 26.84
N ASP A 82 -16.90 -5.88 26.27
CA ASP A 82 -16.98 -7.33 26.16
C ASP A 82 -16.27 -7.84 24.89
N LEU A 83 -15.82 -6.94 24.03
CA LEU A 83 -15.07 -7.28 22.83
C LEU A 83 -13.62 -7.60 23.19
N HIS A 84 -13.14 -8.71 22.67
CA HIS A 84 -11.75 -9.12 22.82
C HIS A 84 -11.02 -9.08 21.47
N HIS A 85 -9.79 -8.61 21.47
CA HIS A 85 -8.94 -8.66 20.27
C HIS A 85 -8.66 -10.13 19.91
N ASP A 86 -8.86 -10.49 18.64
CA ASP A 86 -8.77 -11.86 18.16
C ASP A 86 -7.40 -12.14 17.54
N PHE A 87 -6.42 -12.43 18.40
CA PHE A 87 -5.04 -12.72 17.98
C PHE A 87 -4.94 -13.96 17.08
N ILE A 88 -5.84 -14.94 17.24
CA ILE A 88 -5.81 -16.15 16.41
C ILE A 88 -6.15 -15.77 14.97
N LEU A 89 -7.24 -15.03 14.79
CA LEU A 89 -7.66 -14.57 13.47
C LEU A 89 -6.65 -13.59 12.86
N GLU A 90 -6.07 -12.70 13.67
CA GLU A 90 -5.00 -11.80 13.22
C GLU A 90 -3.75 -12.56 12.74
N ASN A 91 -3.33 -13.61 13.45
CA ASN A 91 -2.17 -14.42 13.06
C ASN A 91 -2.43 -15.20 11.76
N ILE A 92 -3.61 -15.82 11.62
CA ILE A 92 -3.99 -16.54 10.38
C ILE A 92 -3.96 -15.61 9.16
N ILE A 93 -4.42 -14.37 9.34
CA ILE A 93 -4.35 -13.34 8.30
C ILE A 93 -2.90 -12.87 8.10
N GLY A 94 -2.13 -12.77 9.17
CA GLY A 94 -0.70 -12.42 9.16
C GLY A 94 0.16 -13.38 8.36
N ASP A 95 -0.20 -14.66 8.32
CA ASP A 95 0.50 -15.71 7.57
C ASP A 95 0.23 -15.67 6.06
N GLN A 96 -0.71 -14.85 5.59
CA GLN A 96 -0.98 -14.70 4.16
C GLN A 96 0.22 -14.09 3.43
N MET A 97 0.52 -14.63 2.25
CA MET A 97 1.61 -14.13 1.39
C MET A 97 1.19 -12.85 0.68
N VAL A 98 2.02 -11.82 0.79
CA VAL A 98 1.81 -10.50 0.21
C VAL A 98 3.05 -10.02 -0.54
N THR A 99 2.84 -9.04 -1.39
CA THR A 99 3.88 -8.31 -2.10
C THR A 99 3.99 -6.88 -1.57
N CYS A 100 5.12 -6.22 -1.83
CA CYS A 100 5.24 -4.81 -1.47
C CYS A 100 4.37 -3.90 -2.38
N PRO A 101 3.67 -2.88 -1.83
CA PRO A 101 3.02 -1.83 -2.62
C PRO A 101 3.92 -1.23 -3.70
N PHE A 102 5.20 -1.07 -3.36
CA PHE A 102 6.20 -0.43 -4.21
C PHE A 102 6.83 -1.39 -5.21
N ARG A 103 6.22 -2.57 -5.47
CA ARG A 103 6.69 -3.51 -6.49
C ARG A 103 6.76 -2.88 -7.88
N LYS A 104 5.82 -2.00 -8.20
CA LYS A 104 5.84 -1.19 -9.44
C LYS A 104 7.05 -0.26 -9.55
N HIS A 105 7.66 0.11 -8.42
CA HIS A 105 8.85 0.95 -8.36
C HIS A 105 10.16 0.14 -8.32
N GLY A 106 10.08 -1.20 -8.27
CA GLY A 106 11.22 -2.12 -8.27
C GLY A 106 11.47 -2.83 -6.95
N CYS A 107 10.54 -2.78 -5.99
CA CYS A 107 10.65 -3.59 -4.78
C CYS A 107 10.23 -5.04 -5.04
N ASP A 108 11.13 -5.99 -4.81
CA ASP A 108 10.88 -7.41 -5.10
C ASP A 108 10.44 -8.19 -3.85
N PHE A 109 10.03 -7.50 -2.78
CA PHE A 109 9.62 -8.15 -1.54
C PHE A 109 8.33 -8.96 -1.72
N ILE A 110 8.43 -10.22 -1.31
CA ILE A 110 7.35 -11.19 -1.18
C ILE A 110 7.54 -11.86 0.18
N GLY A 111 6.50 -11.90 1.01
CA GLY A 111 6.58 -12.47 2.36
C GLY A 111 5.24 -12.44 3.09
N HIS A 112 5.24 -12.83 4.37
CA HIS A 112 4.03 -12.81 5.20
C HIS A 112 3.54 -11.39 5.47
N LEU A 113 2.22 -11.20 5.52
CA LEU A 113 1.57 -9.91 5.81
C LEU A 113 2.07 -9.32 7.14
N ALA A 114 2.30 -10.15 8.16
CA ALA A 114 2.84 -9.70 9.45
C ALA A 114 4.19 -8.95 9.31
N MET A 115 5.03 -9.34 8.35
CA MET A 115 6.35 -8.73 8.11
C MET A 115 6.29 -7.49 7.22
N LEU A 116 5.17 -7.24 6.53
CA LEU A 116 5.03 -6.14 5.59
C LEU A 116 5.25 -4.78 6.28
N SER A 117 4.74 -4.61 7.50
CA SER A 117 4.90 -3.35 8.24
C SER A 117 6.37 -3.01 8.54
N SER A 118 7.17 -3.99 8.95
CA SER A 118 8.61 -3.83 9.14
C SER A 118 9.33 -3.59 7.82
N HIS A 119 8.95 -4.30 6.76
CA HIS A 119 9.50 -4.08 5.43
C HIS A 119 9.26 -2.65 4.94
N LEU A 120 8.04 -2.12 5.06
CA LEU A 120 7.70 -0.76 4.58
C LEU A 120 8.54 0.33 5.26
N LYS A 121 8.86 0.18 6.55
CA LYS A 121 9.72 1.12 7.28
C LYS A 121 11.16 1.14 6.77
N ASN A 122 11.62 0.05 6.17
CA ASN A 122 12.99 -0.11 5.67
C ASN A 122 13.05 -0.27 4.15
N CYS A 123 11.93 -0.14 3.45
CA CYS A 123 11.87 -0.33 2.00
C CYS A 123 12.53 0.85 1.30
N ASP A 124 13.55 0.55 0.49
CA ASP A 124 14.29 1.52 -0.33
C ASP A 124 13.39 2.24 -1.35
N PHE A 125 12.26 1.63 -1.70
CA PHE A 125 11.30 2.13 -2.69
C PHE A 125 10.10 2.84 -2.05
N ASN A 126 10.02 2.87 -0.72
CA ASN A 126 8.97 3.63 -0.04
C ASN A 126 9.29 5.12 -0.14
N LEU A 127 8.38 5.87 -0.77
CA LEU A 127 8.51 7.31 -1.01
C LEU A 127 8.75 8.11 0.27
N SER A 128 8.21 7.67 1.41
CA SER A 128 8.43 8.31 2.70
C SER A 128 9.87 8.17 3.20
N ASN A 129 10.57 7.09 2.83
CA ASN A 129 11.95 6.80 3.21
C ASN A 129 12.98 7.42 2.27
N LEU A 130 12.54 7.94 1.11
CA LEU A 130 13.45 8.54 0.15
C LEU A 130 14.09 9.81 0.72
N PRO A 131 15.36 10.08 0.40
CA PRO A 131 15.95 11.40 0.64
C PRO A 131 15.14 12.52 -0.03
N GLU A 132 15.08 13.69 0.60
CA GLU A 132 14.31 14.85 0.10
C GLU A 132 14.62 15.20 -1.36
N PHE A 133 15.89 15.09 -1.77
CA PHE A 133 16.31 15.38 -3.14
C PHE A 133 15.74 14.41 -4.20
N LEU A 134 15.23 13.24 -3.81
CA LEU A 134 14.53 12.33 -4.73
C LEU A 134 13.02 12.52 -4.69
N LYS A 135 12.46 13.04 -3.58
CA LYS A 135 11.03 13.31 -3.47
C LYS A 135 10.58 14.40 -4.45
N THR A 136 11.39 15.45 -4.62
CA THR A 136 11.09 16.60 -5.49
C THR A 136 11.06 16.25 -6.99
N HIS A 137 11.82 15.27 -7.45
CA HIS A 137 11.87 14.89 -8.88
C HIS A 137 10.82 13.85 -9.29
N LEU A 138 10.08 13.26 -8.34
CA LEU A 138 9.01 12.30 -8.63
C LEU A 138 7.65 12.97 -8.89
N VAL A 139 7.44 14.19 -8.35
CA VAL A 139 6.21 14.98 -8.58
C VAL A 139 6.22 15.75 -9.91
N ASP A 140 7.41 16.06 -10.45
CA ASP A 140 7.56 16.90 -11.65
C ASP A 140 8.03 16.15 -12.91
N SER A 141 8.00 14.81 -12.94
CA SER A 141 8.42 14.07 -14.14
C SER A 141 7.27 13.94 -15.16
N PRO A 142 7.41 14.49 -16.39
CA PRO A 142 6.42 14.34 -17.45
C PRO A 142 6.36 12.93 -18.05
N PHE A 143 7.00 11.91 -17.46
CA PHE A 143 7.05 10.55 -17.98
C PHE A 143 5.86 9.66 -17.59
N ALA A 144 4.85 10.20 -16.90
CA ALA A 144 3.62 9.49 -16.55
C ALA A 144 2.56 9.43 -17.69
N LYS A 145 2.88 9.91 -18.90
CA LYS A 145 1.99 9.80 -20.08
C LYS A 145 2.79 9.50 -21.34
N GLY A 146 3.08 8.22 -21.57
CA GLY A 146 3.55 7.73 -22.86
C GLY A 146 2.70 6.52 -23.26
N PRO A 147 2.05 6.49 -24.43
CA PRO A 147 1.33 5.32 -24.89
C PRO A 147 2.32 4.17 -25.11
N LEU A 148 2.10 3.05 -24.42
CA LEU A 148 2.68 1.76 -24.81
C LEU A 148 2.16 1.45 -26.21
N LYS A 149 3.01 1.68 -27.22
CA LYS A 149 2.71 1.22 -28.58
C LYS A 149 2.77 -0.30 -28.59
N GLU A 150 1.59 -0.89 -28.73
CA GLU A 150 1.39 -2.27 -29.17
C GLU A 150 2.23 -2.53 -30.41
N LYS A 151 3.11 -3.53 -30.34
CA LYS A 151 3.62 -4.21 -31.54
C LYS A 151 3.01 -5.59 -31.53
N THR A 152 2.03 -5.75 -32.40
CA THR A 152 1.32 -6.98 -32.69
C THR A 152 2.22 -7.98 -33.42
N ASN A 153 2.15 -9.21 -32.93
CA ASN A 153 2.14 -10.52 -33.61
C ASN A 153 3.34 -10.98 -34.45
N THR A 154 3.90 -12.15 -34.06
CA THR A 154 3.91 -13.39 -34.88
C THR A 154 4.26 -14.61 -33.99
N PRO A 155 4.01 -15.87 -34.42
CA PRO A 155 3.16 -16.81 -33.66
C PRO A 155 3.88 -18.05 -33.09
N LEU A 156 3.21 -18.65 -32.10
CA LEU A 156 3.15 -20.07 -31.68
C LEU A 156 4.35 -20.99 -31.99
N SER A 157 4.95 -21.52 -30.94
CA SER A 157 5.10 -22.98 -30.79
C SER A 157 5.10 -23.34 -29.31
N GLU A 158 4.62 -24.55 -29.07
CA GLU A 158 4.18 -25.14 -27.81
C GLU A 158 5.33 -25.56 -26.89
N ASP A 159 4.93 -25.95 -25.68
CA ASP A 159 5.67 -26.78 -24.70
C ASP A 159 6.68 -26.07 -23.79
N GLU A 160 6.28 -25.83 -22.53
CA GLU A 160 6.79 -26.52 -21.33
C GLU A 160 6.27 -25.86 -20.02
N GLU A 161 5.79 -26.69 -19.10
CA GLU A 161 5.39 -26.34 -17.74
C GLU A 161 6.60 -25.88 -16.89
N ALA A 162 6.51 -24.68 -16.31
CA ALA A 162 7.20 -24.31 -15.07
C ALA A 162 6.45 -23.15 -14.40
N ASP A 163 6.30 -23.23 -13.07
CA ASP A 163 5.77 -22.18 -12.17
C ASP A 163 6.60 -20.89 -12.20
N ASP A 164 6.59 -20.15 -13.30
CA ASP A 164 7.29 -18.87 -13.40
C ASP A 164 6.39 -17.72 -12.93
N LEU A 165 6.55 -17.33 -11.66
CA LEU A 165 6.04 -16.06 -11.17
C LEU A 165 6.54 -14.92 -12.09
N PRO A 166 5.71 -13.95 -12.46
CA PRO A 166 6.15 -12.83 -13.30
C PRO A 166 7.28 -12.08 -12.61
N THR A 167 8.48 -12.15 -13.21
CA THR A 167 9.66 -11.44 -12.72
C THR A 167 9.43 -9.94 -12.86
N PRO A 168 9.66 -9.14 -11.81
CA PRO A 168 9.48 -7.70 -11.87
C PRO A 168 10.44 -7.07 -12.90
N VAL A 169 9.97 -6.00 -13.53
CA VAL A 169 10.76 -5.23 -14.49
C VAL A 169 11.99 -4.70 -13.76
N LYS A 170 13.19 -5.09 -14.24
CA LYS A 170 14.45 -4.75 -13.55
C LYS A 170 14.55 -3.23 -13.35
N PRO A 171 14.85 -2.75 -12.13
CA PRO A 171 14.92 -1.33 -11.85
C PRO A 171 16.00 -0.64 -12.71
N SER A 172 15.83 0.67 -12.94
CA SER A 172 16.73 1.47 -13.77
C SER A 172 18.18 1.34 -13.28
N LEU A 173 19.14 1.51 -14.20
CA LEU A 173 20.56 1.42 -13.87
C LEU A 173 20.95 2.36 -12.72
N LYS A 174 20.34 3.56 -12.68
CA LYS A 174 20.53 4.55 -11.62
C LYS A 174 20.10 4.02 -10.24
N MET A 175 18.99 3.28 -10.18
CA MET A 175 18.47 2.70 -8.95
C MET A 175 19.30 1.49 -8.49
N ARG A 176 19.79 0.66 -9.44
CA ARG A 176 20.70 -0.46 -9.12
C ARG A 176 22.04 0.01 -8.57
N LEU A 177 22.57 1.13 -9.08
CA LEU A 177 23.80 1.74 -8.56
C LEU A 177 23.64 2.27 -7.13
N PHE A 178 22.45 2.70 -6.74
CA PHE A 178 22.16 3.10 -5.36
C PHE A 178 22.23 1.91 -4.38
N ARG A 179 21.71 0.73 -4.79
CA ARG A 179 21.71 -0.49 -3.98
C ARG A 179 23.07 -1.19 -3.87
N ALA A 180 23.91 -1.06 -4.89
CA ALA A 180 25.22 -1.73 -4.95
C ALA A 180 26.36 -1.00 -4.19
N GLY A 181 26.13 0.19 -3.64
CA GLY A 181 27.20 1.12 -3.29
C GLY A 181 27.35 1.45 -1.81
N GLY A 182 27.81 0.49 -1.00
CA GLY A 182 28.57 0.82 0.22
C GLY A 182 29.91 1.45 -0.19
N GLY A 183 29.94 2.76 -0.45
CA GLY A 183 31.19 3.50 -0.70
C GLY A 183 31.12 4.66 -1.70
N SER A 184 30.11 4.73 -2.56
CA SER A 184 30.15 5.65 -3.73
C SER A 184 29.23 6.87 -3.62
N ARG A 185 28.96 7.35 -2.41
CA ARG A 185 28.20 8.61 -2.20
C ARG A 185 28.91 9.83 -2.83
N GLN A 186 30.24 9.82 -2.88
CA GLN A 186 31.04 10.92 -3.40
C GLN A 186 31.07 10.98 -4.95
N LEU A 187 30.95 9.83 -5.63
CA LEU A 187 30.95 9.80 -7.10
C LEU A 187 29.66 10.39 -7.69
N LEU A 188 28.52 10.21 -7.01
CA LEU A 188 27.25 10.82 -7.42
C LEU A 188 27.24 12.35 -7.24
N CYS A 189 27.84 12.89 -6.17
CA CYS A 189 28.01 14.34 -6.02
C CYS A 189 28.86 14.94 -7.14
N SER A 190 29.97 14.28 -7.51
CA SER A 190 30.88 14.80 -8.54
C SER A 190 30.31 14.85 -9.96
N MET A 191 29.17 14.18 -10.23
CA MET A 191 28.51 14.20 -11.53
C MET A 191 27.50 15.35 -11.71
N PHE A 192 27.09 16.05 -10.64
CA PHE A 192 26.11 17.13 -10.71
C PHE A 192 26.68 18.52 -10.37
N ASP A 193 27.92 18.62 -9.91
CA ASP A 193 28.60 19.89 -9.59
C ASP A 193 29.50 20.41 -10.73
N LYS A 194 28.97 20.54 -11.94
CA LYS A 194 29.57 21.41 -12.97
C LYS A 194 28.47 22.23 -13.62
N ASP A 195 28.22 23.40 -13.02
CA ASP A 195 28.15 24.67 -13.72
C ASP A 195 28.12 25.84 -12.71
N SER A 196 29.29 26.43 -12.50
CA SER A 196 29.40 27.83 -12.08
C SER A 196 30.57 28.43 -12.86
N PRO A 197 30.33 29.34 -13.82
CA PRO A 197 31.41 30.07 -14.44
C PRO A 197 31.96 31.09 -13.44
N GLY A 198 33.27 31.03 -13.27
CA GLY A 198 34.03 31.91 -12.40
C GLY A 198 34.01 33.36 -12.84
N SER A 199 34.12 34.22 -11.82
CA SER A 199 34.62 35.58 -11.85
C SER A 199 35.88 35.74 -12.68
N SER A 200 35.90 36.72 -13.59
CA SER A 200 37.02 37.63 -13.93
C SER A 200 36.49 38.74 -14.82
#